data_AF-A0A938W4F0-F1
#
_entry.id   AF-A0A938W4F0-F1
#
_cell.length_a   1.000
_cell.length_b   1.000
_cell.length_c   1.000
_cell.angle_alpha   90.00
_cell.angle_beta   90.00
_cell.angle_gamma   90.00
#
_symmetry.space_group_name_H-M   'P 1'
#
loop_
_entity.id
_entity.type
_entity.pdbx_description
1 polymer ?
#
loop_
_entity_poly.entity_id
_entity_poly.type
_entity_poly.pdbx_seq_one_letter_code
_entity_poly.pdbx_strand_id
1 'polypeptide(L)'
;MLDLQVLLASLHDWVREHYLAPTWQRLELDTATELLYRKAGRVSWGPAQIEITFEPYRYPEQQQAMAETCRRCNAAQLRWRDGRLLHFRVAANPKFQLCDCQSAGQT
;
A
#
# COMPACT_ATOMS: atom_id res chain seq x y z
N MET A 1 -12.24 21.99 -18.98
CA MET A 1 -12.18 21.04 -17.85
C MET A 1 -11.54 19.73 -18.35
N LEU A 2 -10.27 19.79 -18.76
CA LEU A 2 -9.49 18.65 -19.30
C LEU A 2 -8.13 18.50 -18.61
N ASP A 3 -7.76 19.48 -17.78
CA ASP A 3 -6.41 19.62 -17.24
C ASP A 3 -6.17 18.69 -16.03
N LEU A 4 -7.09 18.70 -15.06
CA LEU A 4 -6.94 17.93 -13.83
C LEU A 4 -6.97 16.41 -14.05
N GLN A 5 -7.83 15.90 -14.93
CA GLN A 5 -7.91 14.46 -15.20
C GLN A 5 -6.64 13.93 -15.85
N VAL A 6 -6.07 14.69 -16.79
CA VAL A 6 -4.79 14.34 -17.44
C VAL A 6 -3.65 14.38 -16.43
N LEU A 7 -3.60 15.38 -15.55
CA LEU A 7 -2.59 15.45 -14.49
C LEU A 7 -2.68 14.28 -13.50
N LEU A 8 -3.90 13.91 -13.07
CA LEU A 8 -4.11 12.77 -12.18
C LEU A 8 -3.73 11.44 -12.84
N ALA A 9 -4.04 11.27 -14.13
CA ALA A 9 -3.65 10.09 -14.88
C ALA A 9 -2.14 9.98 -15.03
N SER A 10 -1.45 11.07 -15.38
CA SER A 10 0.01 11.10 -15.48
C SER A 10 0.70 10.85 -14.14
N LEU A 11 0.18 11.43 -13.05
CA LEU A 11 0.68 11.15 -11.70
C LEU A 11 0.47 9.68 -11.31
N HIS A 12 -0.71 9.13 -11.62
CA HIS A 12 -0.99 7.73 -11.37
C HIS A 12 -0.05 6.82 -12.15
N ASP A 13 0.20 7.09 -13.43
CA ASP A 13 1.12 6.30 -14.27
C ASP A 13 2.52 6.27 -13.67
N TRP A 14 3.03 7.44 -13.25
CA TRP A 14 4.33 7.54 -12.59
C TRP A 14 4.37 6.78 -11.25
N VAL A 15 3.36 6.97 -10.38
CA VAL A 15 3.29 6.25 -9.09
C VAL A 15 3.21 4.74 -9.31
N ARG A 16 2.50 4.32 -10.35
CA ARG A 16 2.30 2.93 -10.74
C ARG A 16 3.59 2.24 -11.15
N GLU A 17 4.44 2.93 -11.90
CA GLU A 17 5.75 2.42 -12.31
C GLU A 17 6.74 2.33 -11.14
N HIS A 18 6.73 3.33 -10.26
CA HIS A 18 7.76 3.48 -9.24
C HIS A 18 7.47 2.80 -7.90
N TYR A 19 6.20 2.72 -7.48
CA TYR A 19 5.85 2.33 -6.11
C TYR A 19 4.85 1.19 -6.01
N LEU A 20 3.94 1.06 -6.99
CA LEU A 20 2.91 0.04 -6.90
C LEU A 20 3.46 -1.37 -7.20
N ALA A 21 2.89 -2.37 -6.52
CA ALA A 21 3.13 -3.77 -6.85
C ALA A 21 2.69 -4.09 -8.29
N PRO A 22 3.31 -5.08 -8.96
CA PRO A 22 2.98 -5.42 -10.36
C PRO A 22 1.50 -5.74 -10.57
N THR A 23 0.85 -6.35 -9.58
CA THR A 23 -0.59 -6.64 -9.58
C THR A 23 -1.45 -5.39 -9.76
N TRP A 24 -1.00 -4.25 -9.23
CA TRP A 24 -1.71 -2.98 -9.34
C TRP A 24 -1.35 -2.19 -10.61
N GLN A 25 -0.32 -2.60 -11.35
CA GLN A 25 0.12 -1.87 -12.56
C GLN A 25 -0.86 -1.94 -13.72
N ARG A 26 -1.85 -2.83 -13.65
CA ARG A 26 -2.90 -2.97 -14.67
C ARG A 26 -4.19 -2.25 -14.30
N LEU A 27 -4.25 -1.62 -13.12
CA LEU A 27 -5.44 -0.88 -12.72
C LEU A 27 -5.55 0.42 -13.52
N GLU A 28 -6.79 0.72 -13.94
CA GLU A 28 -7.14 2.05 -14.41
C GLU A 28 -7.26 3.02 -13.24
N LEU A 29 -7.11 4.32 -13.51
CA LEU A 29 -7.12 5.39 -12.50
C LEU A 29 -8.37 5.33 -11.59
N ASP A 30 -9.55 5.07 -12.16
CA ASP A 30 -10.81 4.99 -11.42
C ASP A 30 -10.79 3.85 -10.39
N THR A 31 -10.39 2.66 -10.83
CA THR A 31 -10.27 1.49 -9.94
C THR A 31 -9.16 1.67 -8.91
N ALA A 32 -8.03 2.26 -9.29
CA ALA A 32 -6.96 2.59 -8.35
C ALA A 32 -7.42 3.61 -7.31
N THR A 33 -8.30 4.55 -7.68
CA THR A 33 -8.87 5.52 -6.75
C THR A 33 -9.70 4.83 -5.69
N GLU A 34 -10.60 3.93 -6.07
CA GLU A 34 -11.44 3.20 -5.11
C GLU A 34 -10.65 2.22 -4.25
N LEU A 35 -9.70 1.49 -4.84
CA LEU A 35 -9.01 0.40 -4.15
C LEU A 35 -7.77 0.86 -3.38
N LEU A 36 -7.07 1.90 -3.82
CA LEU A 36 -5.79 2.33 -3.25
C LEU A 36 -5.91 3.71 -2.60
N TYR A 37 -6.37 4.72 -3.34
CA TYR A 37 -6.30 6.12 -2.89
C TYR A 37 -7.38 6.48 -1.88
N ARG A 38 -8.57 5.86 -1.95
CA ARG A 38 -9.64 6.02 -0.96
C ARG A 38 -9.56 5.02 0.19
N LYS A 39 -8.53 4.16 0.21
CA LYS A 39 -8.38 3.16 1.27
C LYS A 39 -8.23 3.86 2.62
N ALA A 40 -9.10 3.52 3.55
CA ALA A 40 -9.02 4.01 4.91
C ALA A 40 -7.69 3.57 5.56
N GLY A 41 -7.06 4.51 6.25
CA GLY A 41 -5.82 4.28 6.97
C GLY A 41 -5.71 5.18 8.19
N ARG A 42 -4.92 4.73 9.16
CA ARG A 42 -4.56 5.49 10.35
C ARG A 42 -3.15 6.06 10.16
N VAL A 43 -2.99 7.34 10.50
CA VAL A 43 -1.68 8.00 10.52
C VAL A 43 -1.28 8.26 11.96
N SER A 44 -0.12 7.74 12.34
CA SER A 44 0.49 7.91 13.66
C SER A 44 1.78 8.71 13.50
N TRP A 45 1.84 9.86 14.17
CA TRP A 45 2.97 10.78 14.09
C TRP A 45 3.96 10.48 15.20
N GLY A 46 5.07 9.83 14.86
CA GLY A 46 6.20 9.62 15.75
C GLY A 46 7.25 10.73 15.65
N PRO A 47 8.24 10.72 16.56
CA PRO A 47 9.34 11.68 16.56
C PRO A 47 10.33 11.48 15.41
N ALA A 48 10.60 10.23 15.01
CA ALA A 48 11.54 9.90 13.93
C ALA A 48 10.86 9.44 12.62
N GLN A 49 9.69 8.81 12.76
CA GLN A 49 8.92 8.25 11.64
C GLN A 49 7.44 8.57 11.77
N ILE A 50 6.76 8.64 10.63
CA ILE A 50 5.31 8.72 10.52
C ILE A 50 4.83 7.37 10.02
N GLU A 51 4.00 6.71 10.80
CA GLU A 51 3.45 5.40 10.46
C GLU A 51 2.08 5.56 9.80
N ILE A 52 1.92 4.98 8.62
CA ILE A 52 0.68 4.97 7.86
C ILE A 52 0.21 3.52 7.79
N THR A 53 -0.87 3.22 8.51
CA THR A 53 -1.45 1.86 8.56
C THR A 53 -2.76 1.81 7.80
N PHE A 54 -2.80 1.12 6.67
CA PHE A 54 -4.02 0.86 5.92
C PHE A 54 -4.84 -0.26 6.56
N GLU A 55 -6.17 -0.14 6.49
CA GLU A 55 -7.07 -1.23 6.89
C GLU A 55 -6.83 -2.50 6.06
N PRO A 56 -7.13 -3.69 6.60
CA PRO A 56 -6.96 -4.93 5.84
C PRO A 56 -7.88 -4.96 4.62
N TYR A 57 -7.47 -5.68 3.59
CA TYR A 57 -8.31 -6.00 2.44
C TYR A 57 -9.10 -7.28 2.70
N ARG A 58 -10.29 -7.33 2.09
CA ARG A 58 -11.16 -8.51 2.16
C ARG A 58 -10.62 -9.67 1.35
N TYR A 59 -9.97 -9.39 0.22
CA TYR A 59 -9.45 -10.42 -0.69
C TYR A 59 -7.93 -10.60 -0.51
N PRO A 60 -7.44 -11.86 -0.54
CA PRO A 60 -6.04 -12.15 -0.24
C PRO A 60 -5.09 -11.60 -1.30
N GLU A 61 -5.49 -11.59 -2.58
CA GLU A 61 -4.71 -11.00 -3.67
C GLU A 61 -4.48 -9.50 -3.45
N GLN A 62 -5.52 -8.77 -3.03
CA GLN A 62 -5.44 -7.33 -2.76
C GLN A 62 -4.63 -7.04 -1.50
N GLN A 63 -4.77 -7.90 -0.47
CA GLN A 63 -3.97 -7.82 0.75
C GLN A 63 -2.48 -8.00 0.44
N GLN A 64 -2.13 -9.02 -0.34
CA GLN A 64 -0.74 -9.29 -0.74
C GLN A 64 -0.19 -8.18 -1.62
N ALA A 65 -0.97 -7.72 -2.60
CA ALA A 65 -0.56 -6.64 -3.49
C ALA A 65 -0.34 -5.32 -2.72
N MET A 66 -1.18 -4.99 -1.73
CA MET A 66 -0.94 -3.81 -0.89
C MET A 66 0.26 -3.99 0.04
N ALA A 67 0.48 -5.19 0.59
CA ALA A 67 1.66 -5.47 1.39
C ALA A 67 2.95 -5.28 0.58
N GLU A 68 2.95 -5.72 -0.68
CA GLU A 68 4.06 -5.50 -1.61
C GLU A 68 4.25 -4.02 -1.95
N THR A 69 3.17 -3.27 -2.21
CA THR A 69 3.23 -1.82 -2.40
C THR A 69 3.84 -1.14 -1.16
N CYS A 70 3.41 -1.49 0.05
CA CYS A 70 3.98 -0.96 1.29
C CYS A 70 5.49 -1.25 1.39
N ARG A 71 5.91 -2.47 1.02
CA ARG A 71 7.33 -2.85 1.00
C ARG A 71 8.14 -1.97 0.04
N ARG A 72 7.63 -1.73 -1.17
CA ARG A 72 8.28 -0.86 -2.18
C ARG A 72 8.36 0.59 -1.71
N CYS A 73 7.29 1.15 -1.15
CA CYS A 73 7.30 2.49 -0.56
C CYS A 73 8.33 2.63 0.57
N ASN A 74 8.42 1.63 1.44
CA ASN A 74 9.39 1.62 2.54
C ASN A 74 10.83 1.50 2.03
N ALA A 75 11.06 0.72 0.99
CA ALA A 75 12.38 0.58 0.35
C ALA A 75 12.86 1.90 -0.29
N ALA A 76 11.92 2.73 -0.78
CA ALA A 76 12.22 4.06 -1.30
C ALA A 76 12.56 5.10 -0.21
N GLN A 77 12.45 4.72 1.08
CA GLN A 77 12.79 5.57 2.23
C GLN A 77 12.19 6.97 2.14
N LEU A 78 10.92 7.05 1.73
CA LEU A 78 10.22 8.31 1.54
C LEU A 78 10.25 9.14 2.82
N ARG A 79 10.55 10.44 2.69
CA ARG A 79 10.59 11.38 3.81
C ARG A 79 9.47 12.39 3.68
N TRP A 80 8.87 12.71 4.81
CA TRP A 80 7.97 13.85 4.91
C TRP A 80 8.76 15.16 4.83
N ARG A 81 8.08 16.27 4.54
CA ARG A 81 8.68 17.62 4.41
C ARG A 81 9.59 18.04 5.57
N ASP A 82 9.36 17.47 6.75
CA ASP A 82 10.06 17.74 8.00
C ASP A 82 11.25 16.77 8.25
N GLY A 83 11.58 15.92 7.26
CA GLY A 83 12.69 14.97 7.32
C GLY A 83 12.37 13.60 7.92
N ARG A 84 11.22 13.45 8.60
CA ARG A 84 10.76 12.18 9.18
C ARG A 84 10.48 11.13 8.12
N LEU A 85 10.85 9.87 8.40
CA LEU A 85 10.62 8.76 7.49
C LEU A 85 9.15 8.35 7.45
N LEU A 86 8.62 8.10 6.26
CA LEU A 86 7.29 7.51 6.08
C LEU A 86 7.43 5.98 6.13
N HIS A 87 6.69 5.36 7.04
CA HIS A 87 6.61 3.92 7.17
C HIS A 87 5.18 3.45 6.85
N PHE A 88 5.03 2.71 5.77
CA PHE A 88 3.76 2.20 5.28
C PHE A 88 3.55 0.77 5.73
N ARG A 89 2.34 0.47 6.21
CA ARG A 89 1.92 -0.87 6.60
C ARG A 89 0.47 -1.10 6.18
N VAL A 90 0.16 -2.32 5.81
CA VAL A 90 -1.24 -2.79 5.75
C VAL A 90 -1.49 -3.68 6.96
N ALA A 91 -2.59 -3.43 7.67
CA ALA A 91 -2.98 -4.25 8.80
C ALA A 91 -3.25 -5.69 8.33
N ALA A 92 -2.89 -6.66 9.17
CA ALA A 92 -3.22 -8.06 8.89
C ALA A 92 -4.73 -8.25 8.98
N ASN A 93 -5.29 -9.02 8.05
CA ASN A 93 -6.66 -9.48 8.19
C ASN A 93 -6.65 -10.72 9.08
N PRO A 94 -7.30 -10.69 10.26
CA PRO A 94 -7.29 -11.84 11.18
C PRO A 94 -7.91 -13.10 10.55
N LYS A 95 -8.75 -12.96 9.51
CA LYS A 95 -9.31 -14.12 8.78
C LYS A 95 -8.30 -14.86 7.90
N PHE A 96 -7.21 -14.22 7.48
CA PHE A 96 -6.14 -14.85 6.69
C PHE A 96 -5.00 -15.41 7.55
N GLN A 97 -5.02 -15.18 8.85
CA GLN A 97 -4.03 -15.70 9.80
C GLN A 97 -4.23 -17.18 10.16
N LEU A 98 -5.31 -17.82 9.67
CA LEU A 98 -5.70 -19.20 10.00
C LEU A 98 -5.09 -20.29 9.08
N CYS A 99 -4.26 -19.94 8.10
CA CYS A 99 -3.56 -20.91 7.24
C CYS A 99 -2.04 -20.86 7.39
N ASP A 100 -1.54 -20.63 8.60
CA ASP A 100 -0.17 -21.01 8.98
C ASP A 100 -0.25 -22.18 9.99
N CYS A 101 -0.92 -23.27 9.58
CA CYS A 101 -0.70 -24.56 10.23
C CYS A 101 0.68 -25.03 9.78
N GLN A 102 1.69 -24.54 10.50
CA GLN A 102 3.07 -24.96 10.40
C GLN A 102 3.14 -26.48 10.33
N SER A 103 3.75 -26.97 9.25
CA SER A 103 4.29 -28.31 9.17
C SER A 103 5.35 -28.45 10.26
N ALA A 104 4.95 -28.88 11.45
CA ALA A 104 5.86 -29.37 12.49
C ALA A 104 5.87 -30.90 12.44
N GLY A 105 6.42 -31.42 11.34
CA GLY A 105 7.07 -32.73 11.35
C GLY A 105 8.51 -32.53 11.79
N GLN A 106 8.83 -33.03 12.99
CA GLN A 106 10.16 -33.37 13.53
C GLN A 106 9.91 -33.69 15.01
N THR A 107 9.85 -34.95 15.44
CA THR A 107 10.97 -35.91 15.46
C THR A 107 10.42 -37.33 15.55
#